data_AF-A0A6A0AD47-F1
#
_entry.id   AF-A0A6A0AD47-F1
#
_cell.length_a   1.000
_cell.length_b   1.000
_cell.length_c   1.000
_cell.angle_alpha   90.00
_cell.angle_beta   90.00
_cell.angle_gamma   90.00
#
_symmetry.space_group_name_H-M   'P 1'
#
loop_
_entity.id
_entity.type
_entity.pdbx_description
1 polymer ?
#
loop_
_entity_poly.entity_id
_entity_poly.type
_entity_poly.pdbx_seq_one_letter_code
_entity_poly.pdbx_strand_id
1 'polypeptide(L)'
;MQSQTEYRSDASTQTGLALEHEWAAFLQSLPLRSPPLQPLTAQALADAIARIMLRTLPSVKKEPAWGEARQDTVYDAIMAHYTSQVAPGAFASGYVQDVEGPVARLLRCVAGAAETNTRAALFAYLTGVHPSGTPAWPPATWHFLIHVLFALQQLLGGIWKSVCKAWTSSPNGAAVPIQAVYDLVGNLYSVQVPTDLDAPIARRLASIVTPSSAGPVVDLDVLLLLLITEFNTEQCPRSALLFPRRLTD
;
A
#
# COMPACT_ATOMS: atom_id res chain seq x y z
N MET A 1 -14.70 5.92 61.78
CA MET A 1 -13.28 5.89 61.31
C MET A 1 -13.25 5.16 59.98
N GLN A 2 -12.51 5.72 59.02
CA GLN A 2 -12.19 5.23 57.66
C GLN A 2 -13.39 5.15 56.69
N SER A 3 -13.26 5.43 55.38
CA SER A 3 -12.34 6.22 54.56
C SER A 3 -12.99 6.34 53.17
N GLN A 4 -12.48 7.29 52.39
CA GLN A 4 -12.77 7.68 50.99
C GLN A 4 -13.05 6.50 50.03
N THR A 5 -13.77 6.70 48.92
CA THR A 5 -13.17 7.04 47.61
C THR A 5 -14.18 7.71 46.68
N GLU A 6 -13.82 8.89 46.18
CA GLU A 6 -14.45 9.60 45.06
C GLU A 6 -14.16 8.88 43.73
N TYR A 7 -15.07 8.98 42.76
CA TYR A 7 -14.68 9.15 41.36
C TYR A 7 -15.67 10.09 40.67
N ARG A 8 -15.19 11.29 40.31
CA ARG A 8 -15.78 12.15 39.27
C ARG A 8 -15.52 11.53 37.91
N SER A 9 -16.50 11.59 37.01
CA SER A 9 -16.22 11.86 35.60
C SER A 9 -17.35 12.70 35.00
N ASP A 10 -17.00 13.90 34.58
CA ASP A 10 -17.79 14.76 33.70
C ASP A 10 -18.04 14.06 32.35
N ALA A 11 -19.25 14.20 31.82
CA ALA A 11 -19.50 14.14 30.38
C ALA A 11 -20.74 14.98 30.06
N SER A 12 -20.53 16.28 29.86
CA SER A 12 -21.46 17.08 29.06
C SER A 12 -21.20 16.81 27.58
N THR A 13 -22.20 16.36 26.85
CA THR A 13 -22.48 16.79 25.47
C THR A 13 -23.91 16.43 25.11
N GLN A 14 -24.83 17.36 25.36
CA GLN A 14 -26.06 17.44 24.58
C GLN A 14 -25.69 17.88 23.16
N THR A 15 -25.97 17.04 22.17
CA THR A 15 -26.86 17.30 21.00
C THR A 15 -26.51 16.36 19.84
N GLY A 16 -27.55 15.78 19.23
CA GLY A 16 -27.40 14.96 18.02
C GLY A 16 -28.66 14.20 17.56
N LEU A 17 -29.69 14.07 18.40
CA LEU A 17 -30.93 13.34 18.04
C LEU A 17 -31.82 14.09 17.03
N ALA A 18 -31.60 15.40 16.80
CA ALA A 18 -32.47 16.22 15.96
C ALA A 18 -32.25 16.00 14.44
N LEU A 19 -31.13 15.39 14.04
CA LEU A 19 -30.79 15.20 12.64
C LEU A 19 -30.73 13.72 12.24
N GLU A 20 -31.08 12.79 13.12
CA GLU A 20 -30.93 11.35 12.85
C GLU A 20 -31.80 10.90 11.67
N HIS A 21 -33.01 11.47 11.53
CA HIS A 21 -33.88 11.23 10.38
C HIS A 21 -33.42 11.95 9.10
N GLU A 22 -32.92 13.19 9.19
CA GLU A 22 -32.37 13.91 8.03
C GLU A 22 -31.06 13.29 7.55
N TRP A 23 -30.27 12.74 8.46
CA TRP A 23 -29.05 12.00 8.18
C TRP A 23 -29.37 10.64 7.57
N ALA A 24 -30.39 9.93 8.06
CA ALA A 24 -30.89 8.71 7.43
C ALA A 24 -31.43 8.97 6.01
N ALA A 25 -32.17 10.06 5.80
CA ALA A 25 -32.67 10.47 4.49
C ALA A 25 -31.52 10.92 3.55
N PHE A 26 -30.53 11.64 4.08
CA PHE A 26 -29.32 12.03 3.35
C PHE A 26 -28.49 10.80 2.94
N LEU A 27 -28.26 9.85 3.85
CA LEU A 27 -27.58 8.58 3.57
C LEU A 27 -28.34 7.73 2.54
N GLN A 28 -29.67 7.76 2.53
CA GLN A 28 -30.50 7.13 1.49
C GLN A 28 -30.48 7.89 0.15
N SER A 29 -30.18 9.20 0.18
CA SER A 29 -30.04 10.05 -1.01
C SER A 29 -28.64 10.01 -1.63
N LEU A 30 -27.63 9.56 -0.87
CA LEU A 30 -26.31 9.30 -1.42
C LEU A 30 -26.44 8.19 -2.46
N PRO A 31 -25.96 8.37 -3.69
CA PRO A 31 -25.95 7.29 -4.65
C PRO A 31 -25.09 6.18 -4.04
N LEU A 32 -25.76 5.11 -3.59
CA LEU A 32 -25.16 3.82 -3.33
C LEU A 32 -24.44 3.44 -4.62
N ARG A 33 -23.15 3.73 -4.70
CA ARG A 33 -22.31 3.12 -5.72
C ARG A 33 -22.18 1.68 -5.29
N SER A 34 -23.16 0.89 -5.71
CA SER A 34 -23.07 -0.55 -5.68
C SER A 34 -21.72 -0.92 -6.28
N PRO A 35 -20.99 -1.84 -5.66
CA PRO A 35 -19.78 -2.35 -6.27
C PRO A 35 -20.09 -2.83 -7.69
N PRO A 36 -19.15 -2.66 -8.64
CA PRO A 36 -19.45 -2.83 -10.05
C PRO A 36 -20.00 -4.23 -10.32
N LEU A 37 -21.13 -4.29 -11.03
CA LEU A 37 -21.80 -5.54 -11.43
C LEU A 37 -20.96 -6.34 -12.44
N GLN A 38 -19.93 -5.73 -13.02
CA GLN A 38 -19.03 -6.31 -14.01
C GLN A 38 -17.58 -6.26 -13.50
N PRO A 39 -16.69 -7.14 -14.03
CA PRO A 39 -15.26 -7.06 -13.76
C PRO A 39 -14.71 -5.66 -14.02
N LEU A 40 -13.75 -5.23 -13.19
CA LEU A 40 -13.06 -3.96 -13.38
C LEU A 40 -12.27 -3.99 -14.70
N THR A 41 -12.25 -2.87 -15.41
CA THR A 41 -11.29 -2.68 -16.50
C THR A 41 -9.87 -2.70 -15.92
N ALA A 42 -8.86 -3.06 -16.74
CA ALA A 42 -7.48 -3.10 -16.28
C ALA A 42 -7.01 -1.76 -15.67
N GLN A 43 -7.43 -0.63 -16.25
CA GLN A 43 -7.15 0.69 -15.69
C GLN A 43 -7.85 0.90 -14.34
N ALA A 44 -9.17 0.65 -14.26
CA ALA A 44 -9.91 0.82 -13.00
C ALA A 44 -9.40 -0.10 -11.88
N LEU A 45 -8.93 -1.29 -12.24
CA LEU A 45 -8.24 -2.20 -11.35
C LEU A 45 -6.93 -1.60 -10.83
N ALA A 46 -6.07 -1.11 -11.73
CA ALA A 46 -4.77 -0.55 -11.40
C ALA A 46 -4.91 0.72 -10.53
N ASP A 47 -5.92 1.55 -10.79
CA ASP A 47 -6.33 2.68 -9.96
C ASP A 47 -6.69 2.24 -8.54
N ALA A 48 -7.53 1.20 -8.42
CA ALA A 48 -8.00 0.72 -7.12
C ALA A 48 -6.84 0.16 -6.28
N ILE A 49 -5.97 -0.65 -6.89
CA ILE A 49 -4.77 -1.20 -6.22
C ILE A 49 -3.87 -0.08 -5.68
N ALA A 50 -3.54 0.90 -6.53
CA ALA A 50 -2.71 2.03 -6.12
C ALA A 50 -3.34 2.82 -4.97
N ARG A 51 -4.66 3.03 -4.99
CA ARG A 51 -5.38 3.69 -3.89
C ARG A 51 -5.36 2.89 -2.59
N ILE A 52 -5.47 1.56 -2.63
CA ILE A 52 -5.36 0.69 -1.45
C ILE A 52 -3.98 0.88 -0.80
N MET A 53 -2.91 0.80 -1.60
CA MET A 53 -1.54 0.96 -1.12
C MET A 53 -1.32 2.36 -0.53
N LEU A 54 -1.73 3.42 -1.24
CA LEU A 54 -1.56 4.81 -0.80
C LEU A 54 -2.38 5.17 0.44
N ARG A 55 -3.58 4.62 0.59
CA ARG A 55 -4.42 4.85 1.78
C ARG A 55 -3.81 4.24 3.04
N THR A 56 -3.04 3.17 2.92
CA THR A 56 -2.45 2.48 4.06
C THR A 56 -1.21 3.23 4.58
N LEU A 57 -0.59 4.04 3.74
CA LEU A 57 0.64 4.79 4.05
C LEU A 57 0.59 5.65 5.32
N PRO A 58 -0.49 6.40 5.63
CA PRO A 58 -0.57 7.19 6.86
C PRO A 58 -0.64 6.35 8.14
N SER A 59 -0.91 5.04 8.06
CA SER A 59 -0.96 4.13 9.22
C SER A 59 0.40 3.54 9.60
N VAL A 60 1.44 3.86 8.82
CA VAL A 60 2.83 3.47 9.09
C VAL A 60 3.34 4.24 10.29
N LYS A 61 3.68 3.51 11.36
CA LYS A 61 4.39 4.09 12.49
C LYS A 61 5.83 4.33 12.07
N LYS A 62 6.48 5.38 12.61
CA LYS A 62 7.92 5.63 12.42
C LYS A 62 8.80 4.63 13.21
N GLU A 63 8.34 3.40 13.35
CA GLU A 63 9.05 2.32 14.00
C GLU A 63 9.63 1.42 12.91
N PRO A 64 10.80 0.80 13.14
CA PRO A 64 11.39 -0.12 12.17
C PRO A 64 10.43 -1.29 11.89
N ALA A 65 10.46 -1.86 10.68
CA ALA A 65 9.65 -3.04 10.31
C ALA A 65 10.00 -4.34 11.09
N TRP A 66 10.83 -4.25 12.13
CA TRP A 66 11.41 -5.34 12.89
C TRP A 66 10.77 -5.33 14.27
N GLY A 67 10.00 -6.37 14.59
CA GLY A 67 9.19 -6.47 15.81
C GLY A 67 8.09 -7.53 15.66
N GLU A 68 7.21 -7.66 16.66
CA GLU A 68 6.03 -8.52 16.52
C GLU A 68 5.22 -8.10 15.28
N ALA A 69 4.88 -9.08 14.43
CA ALA A 69 4.11 -8.83 13.23
C ALA A 69 2.80 -8.15 13.62
N ARG A 70 2.63 -6.90 13.19
CA ARG A 70 1.37 -6.19 13.37
C ARG A 70 0.25 -7.00 12.70
N GLN A 71 -0.93 -6.99 13.29
CA GLN A 71 -2.06 -7.81 12.80
C GLN A 71 -2.75 -7.22 11.56
N ASP A 72 -2.30 -6.08 11.05
CA ASP A 72 -2.79 -5.47 9.81
C ASP A 72 -2.24 -6.22 8.59
N THR A 73 -3.09 -7.07 8.01
CA THR A 73 -2.78 -7.88 6.84
C THR A 73 -3.10 -7.16 5.52
N VAL A 74 -2.62 -7.72 4.39
CA VAL A 74 -3.04 -7.29 3.05
C VAL A 74 -4.57 -7.33 2.93
N TYR A 75 -5.20 -8.35 3.50
CA TYR A 75 -6.64 -8.53 3.50
C TYR A 75 -7.35 -7.39 4.23
N ASP A 76 -6.87 -6.98 5.40
CA ASP A 76 -7.47 -5.87 6.16
C ASP A 76 -7.41 -4.55 5.39
N ALA A 77 -6.32 -4.29 4.68
CA ALA A 77 -6.19 -3.10 3.84
C ALA A 77 -7.19 -3.10 2.67
N ILE A 78 -7.40 -4.25 2.01
CA ILE A 78 -8.38 -4.41 0.94
C ILE A 78 -9.79 -4.25 1.49
N MET A 79 -10.10 -4.92 2.60
CA MET A 79 -11.40 -4.83 3.26
C MET A 79 -11.71 -3.40 3.66
N ALA A 80 -10.79 -2.71 4.34
CA ALA A 80 -10.97 -1.31 4.73
C ALA A 80 -11.18 -0.40 3.52
N HIS A 81 -10.45 -0.62 2.43
CA HIS A 81 -10.65 0.16 1.20
C HIS A 81 -12.06 -0.03 0.63
N TYR A 82 -12.49 -1.26 0.37
CA TYR A 82 -13.76 -1.53 -0.33
C TYR A 82 -15.00 -1.33 0.56
N THR A 83 -14.90 -1.58 1.87
CA THR A 83 -16.03 -1.35 2.79
C THR A 83 -16.25 0.13 3.07
N SER A 84 -15.19 0.93 3.14
CA SER A 84 -15.31 2.38 3.34
C SER A 84 -15.93 3.14 2.17
N GLN A 85 -16.01 2.52 0.99
CA GLN A 85 -16.74 3.09 -0.15
C GLN A 85 -18.27 3.00 0.04
N VAL A 86 -18.74 2.19 0.98
CA VAL A 86 -20.16 2.06 1.34
C VAL A 86 -20.50 2.99 2.52
N ALA A 87 -19.70 2.95 3.59
CA ALA A 87 -19.64 3.96 4.66
C ALA A 87 -18.42 3.71 5.57
N PRO A 88 -17.71 4.74 6.07
CA PRO A 88 -16.62 4.54 7.04
C PRO A 88 -17.14 3.82 8.30
N GLY A 89 -16.54 2.70 8.68
CA GLY A 89 -16.89 1.95 9.89
C GLY A 89 -17.98 0.87 9.73
N ALA A 90 -18.60 0.74 8.55
CA ALA A 90 -19.63 -0.28 8.27
C ALA A 90 -19.04 -1.66 7.92
N PHE A 91 -17.92 -2.03 8.53
CA PHE A 91 -17.29 -3.33 8.30
C PHE A 91 -18.15 -4.46 8.88
N ALA A 92 -18.56 -5.39 8.02
CA ALA A 92 -19.08 -6.69 8.43
C ALA A 92 -18.17 -7.79 7.86
N SER A 93 -17.68 -8.69 8.71
CA SER A 93 -16.83 -9.82 8.32
C SER A 93 -17.48 -10.76 7.29
N GLY A 94 -18.82 -10.76 7.21
CA GLY A 94 -19.59 -11.49 6.21
C GLY A 94 -19.32 -11.07 4.75
N TYR A 95 -18.82 -9.86 4.50
CA TYR A 95 -18.47 -9.41 3.14
C TYR A 95 -17.27 -10.14 2.54
N VAL A 96 -16.46 -10.82 3.36
CA VAL A 96 -15.35 -11.68 2.90
C VAL A 96 -15.87 -13.00 2.34
N GLN A 97 -16.99 -13.49 2.88
CA GLN A 97 -17.57 -14.78 2.53
C GLN A 97 -18.47 -14.70 1.29
N ASP A 98 -18.80 -13.49 0.85
CA ASP A 98 -19.54 -13.25 -0.37
C ASP A 98 -18.65 -13.44 -1.61
N VAL A 99 -18.84 -14.56 -2.31
CA VAL A 99 -18.14 -14.91 -3.56
C VAL A 99 -18.43 -13.91 -4.69
N GLU A 100 -19.58 -13.23 -4.61
CA GLU A 100 -19.97 -12.14 -5.51
C GLU A 100 -19.76 -10.76 -4.86
N GLY A 101 -19.06 -10.71 -3.73
CA GLY A 101 -18.73 -9.48 -3.03
C GLY A 101 -17.68 -8.65 -3.77
N PRO A 102 -17.54 -7.35 -3.44
CA PRO A 102 -16.55 -6.46 -4.04
C PRO A 102 -15.12 -6.97 -3.94
N VAL A 103 -14.77 -7.60 -2.81
CA VAL A 103 -13.41 -8.13 -2.57
C VAL A 103 -13.15 -9.38 -3.39
N ALA A 104 -14.08 -10.34 -3.42
CA ALA A 104 -13.95 -11.51 -4.27
C ALA A 104 -13.88 -11.15 -5.77
N ARG A 105 -14.65 -10.15 -6.23
CA ARG A 105 -14.55 -9.62 -7.59
C ARG A 105 -13.21 -8.96 -7.89
N LEU A 106 -12.68 -8.14 -6.98
CA LEU A 106 -11.34 -7.56 -7.13
C LEU A 106 -10.30 -8.65 -7.34
N LEU A 107 -10.27 -9.66 -6.45
CA LEU A 107 -9.30 -10.74 -6.53
C LEU A 107 -9.42 -11.53 -7.83
N ARG A 108 -10.63 -11.81 -8.33
CA ARG A 108 -10.84 -12.42 -9.66
C ARG A 108 -10.30 -11.55 -10.80
N CYS A 109 -10.53 -10.24 -10.77
CA CYS A 109 -10.02 -9.31 -11.79
C CYS A 109 -8.49 -9.25 -11.78
N VAL A 110 -7.89 -9.23 -10.59
CA VAL A 110 -6.44 -9.28 -10.37
C VAL A 110 -5.85 -10.54 -11.00
N ALA A 111 -6.44 -11.70 -10.72
CA ALA A 111 -5.97 -12.98 -11.26
C ALA A 111 -5.87 -12.95 -12.80
N GLY A 112 -6.92 -12.45 -13.47
CA GLY A 112 -6.96 -12.37 -14.93
C GLY A 112 -6.08 -11.28 -15.55
N ALA A 113 -5.79 -10.19 -14.82
CA ALA A 113 -4.99 -9.08 -15.32
C ALA A 113 -3.49 -9.20 -15.01
N ALA A 114 -3.09 -10.11 -14.11
CA ALA A 114 -1.72 -10.25 -13.64
C ALA A 114 -0.69 -10.48 -14.75
N GLU A 115 -1.07 -11.17 -15.84
CA GLU A 115 -0.15 -11.46 -16.96
C GLU A 115 0.20 -10.22 -17.81
N THR A 116 -0.67 -9.20 -17.80
CA THR A 116 -0.57 -8.05 -18.72
C THR A 116 -0.35 -6.71 -17.98
N ASN A 117 -0.44 -6.71 -16.66
CA ASN A 117 -0.32 -5.51 -15.85
C ASN A 117 0.58 -5.79 -14.63
N THR A 118 1.76 -5.18 -14.59
CA THR A 118 2.77 -5.34 -13.54
C THR A 118 2.22 -5.05 -12.13
N ARG A 119 1.33 -4.07 -12.00
CA ARG A 119 0.70 -3.73 -10.72
C ARG A 119 -0.31 -4.78 -10.27
N ALA A 120 -1.09 -5.30 -11.21
CA ALA A 120 -1.98 -6.43 -10.95
C ALA A 120 -1.15 -7.68 -10.61
N ALA A 121 -0.01 -7.91 -11.27
CA ALA A 121 0.91 -8.99 -10.96
C ALA A 121 1.48 -8.87 -9.54
N LEU A 122 1.98 -7.68 -9.19
CA LEU A 122 2.44 -7.33 -7.85
C LEU A 122 1.35 -7.61 -6.82
N PHE A 123 0.14 -7.08 -7.03
CA PHE A 123 -0.96 -7.29 -6.09
C PHE A 123 -1.38 -8.77 -6.01
N ALA A 124 -1.48 -9.48 -7.14
CA ALA A 124 -1.79 -10.91 -7.19
C ALA A 124 -0.78 -11.73 -6.40
N TYR A 125 0.49 -11.35 -6.49
CA TYR A 125 1.58 -11.96 -5.75
C TYR A 125 1.43 -11.72 -4.24
N LEU A 126 1.14 -10.48 -3.83
CA LEU A 126 0.92 -10.09 -2.44
C LEU A 126 -0.33 -10.75 -1.81
N THR A 127 -1.39 -10.95 -2.60
CA THR A 127 -2.65 -11.55 -2.12
C THR A 127 -2.70 -13.07 -2.27
N GLY A 128 -1.69 -13.69 -2.90
CA GLY A 128 -1.67 -15.14 -3.13
C GLY A 128 -2.64 -15.63 -4.22
N VAL A 129 -3.05 -14.74 -5.12
CA VAL A 129 -4.03 -15.03 -6.20
C VAL A 129 -3.33 -15.38 -7.53
N HIS A 130 -2.01 -15.21 -7.59
CA HIS A 130 -1.20 -15.54 -8.76
C HIS A 130 -1.21 -17.07 -9.07
N PRO A 131 -1.17 -17.49 -10.36
CA PRO A 131 -1.26 -18.90 -10.79
C PRO A 131 -0.24 -19.87 -10.18
N SER A 132 0.83 -19.34 -9.58
CA SER A 132 1.77 -20.12 -8.80
C SER A 132 1.12 -20.81 -7.58
N GLY A 133 -0.12 -20.46 -7.22
CA GLY A 133 -1.01 -21.20 -6.30
C GLY A 133 -0.54 -21.24 -4.84
N THR A 134 0.64 -20.71 -4.56
CA THR A 134 1.19 -20.55 -3.23
C THR A 134 0.78 -19.18 -2.72
N PRO A 135 0.10 -19.07 -1.56
CA PRO A 135 -0.04 -17.79 -0.89
C PRO A 135 1.35 -17.32 -0.51
N ALA A 136 1.98 -16.49 -1.34
CA ALA A 136 3.40 -16.26 -1.21
C ALA A 136 3.74 -15.29 -0.05
N TRP A 137 2.77 -14.65 0.61
CA TRP A 137 3.05 -13.42 1.37
C TRP A 137 2.49 -13.41 2.83
N PRO A 138 3.36 -13.73 3.83
CA PRO A 138 3.14 -13.55 5.28
C PRO A 138 3.11 -12.06 5.68
N PRO A 139 2.34 -11.60 6.68
CA PRO A 139 2.14 -10.17 7.01
C PRO A 139 3.37 -9.23 6.92
N ALA A 140 4.56 -9.70 7.32
CA ALA A 140 5.84 -8.97 7.27
C ALA A 140 6.16 -8.33 5.91
N THR A 141 5.72 -8.98 4.85
CA THR A 141 6.08 -8.73 3.46
C THR A 141 5.25 -7.57 2.89
N TRP A 142 3.99 -7.49 3.30
CA TRP A 142 3.10 -6.37 3.08
C TRP A 142 3.59 -5.15 3.85
N HIS A 143 4.02 -5.35 5.10
CA HIS A 143 4.62 -4.27 5.89
C HIS A 143 5.87 -3.75 5.24
N PHE A 144 6.77 -4.63 4.76
CA PHE A 144 7.96 -4.22 4.02
C PHE A 144 7.60 -3.32 2.83
N LEU A 145 6.66 -3.74 1.98
CA LEU A 145 6.17 -2.93 0.86
C LEU A 145 5.66 -1.56 1.29
N ILE A 146 4.81 -1.52 2.31
CA ILE A 146 4.22 -0.27 2.81
C ILE A 146 5.31 0.65 3.39
N HIS A 147 6.34 0.12 4.06
CA HIS A 147 7.46 0.91 4.56
C HIS A 147 8.38 1.40 3.42
N VAL A 148 8.57 0.61 2.36
CA VAL A 148 9.28 1.07 1.14
C VAL A 148 8.57 2.26 0.51
N LEU A 149 7.25 2.19 0.36
CA LEU A 149 6.45 3.32 -0.12
C LEU A 149 6.56 4.53 0.81
N PHE A 150 6.62 4.30 2.12
CA PHE A 150 6.77 5.38 3.10
C PHE A 150 8.14 6.05 2.98
N ALA A 151 9.22 5.28 2.85
CA ALA A 151 10.55 5.80 2.63
C ALA A 151 10.63 6.61 1.32
N LEU A 152 10.04 6.09 0.22
CA LEU A 152 9.95 6.81 -1.05
C LEU A 152 9.18 8.13 -0.93
N GLN A 153 8.06 8.15 -0.20
CA GLN A 153 7.30 9.37 0.05
C GLN A 153 8.18 10.46 0.68
N GLN A 154 9.00 10.09 1.66
CA GLN A 154 9.88 11.05 2.34
C GLN A 154 11.03 11.51 1.42
N LEU A 155 11.65 10.59 0.67
CA LEU A 155 12.75 10.91 -0.25
C LEU A 155 12.31 11.83 -1.38
N LEU A 156 11.15 11.54 -1.99
CA LEU A 156 10.58 12.30 -3.11
C LEU A 156 9.99 13.65 -2.68
N GLY A 157 9.60 13.81 -1.41
CA GLY A 157 9.09 15.06 -0.86
C GLY A 157 7.98 15.67 -1.72
N GLY A 158 8.21 16.87 -2.24
CA GLY A 158 7.23 17.61 -3.06
C GLY A 158 6.79 16.89 -4.34
N ILE A 159 7.60 15.96 -4.87
CA ILE A 159 7.32 15.24 -6.11
C ILE A 159 6.38 14.03 -5.87
N TRP A 160 6.26 13.57 -4.62
CA TRP A 160 5.45 12.39 -4.26
C TRP A 160 4.01 12.44 -4.79
N LYS A 161 3.35 13.59 -4.70
CA LYS A 161 1.96 13.75 -5.18
C LYS A 161 1.85 13.52 -6.68
N SER A 162 2.84 13.97 -7.45
CA SER A 162 2.89 13.77 -8.89
C SER A 162 3.10 12.30 -9.24
N VAL A 163 4.02 11.63 -8.53
CA VAL A 163 4.27 10.19 -8.68
C VAL A 163 3.00 9.40 -8.35
N CYS A 164 2.28 9.71 -7.27
CA CYS A 164 1.01 9.07 -6.94
C CYS A 164 -0.06 9.26 -8.01
N LYS A 165 -0.17 10.48 -8.56
CA LYS A 165 -1.12 10.77 -9.63
C LYS A 165 -0.77 9.99 -10.90
N ALA A 166 0.50 9.97 -11.29
CA ALA A 166 0.98 9.17 -12.41
C ALA A 166 0.72 7.68 -12.15
N TRP A 167 1.03 7.19 -10.96
CA TRP A 167 0.84 5.79 -10.59
C TRP A 167 -0.60 5.36 -10.71
N THR A 168 -1.53 6.16 -10.18
CA THR A 168 -2.97 5.88 -10.34
C THR A 168 -3.40 5.97 -11.80
N SER A 169 -3.03 7.02 -12.54
CA SER A 169 -3.66 7.33 -13.83
C SER A 169 -2.96 6.72 -15.06
N SER A 170 -1.72 6.25 -14.92
CA SER A 170 -0.90 5.75 -16.03
C SER A 170 -0.95 4.22 -16.10
N PRO A 171 -1.21 3.65 -17.29
CA PRO A 171 -1.07 2.21 -17.52
C PRO A 171 0.40 1.77 -17.52
N ASN A 172 1.33 2.70 -17.81
CA ASN A 172 2.77 2.44 -17.89
C ASN A 172 3.49 2.61 -16.54
N GLY A 173 2.74 2.64 -15.44
CA GLY A 173 3.27 2.86 -14.09
C GLY A 173 3.76 4.29 -13.85
N ALA A 174 4.62 4.46 -12.86
CA ALA A 174 5.08 5.77 -12.39
C ALA A 174 6.60 5.84 -12.36
N ALA A 175 7.15 6.86 -13.02
CA ALA A 175 8.58 7.09 -13.04
C ALA A 175 9.07 7.63 -11.68
N VAL A 176 10.05 6.95 -11.10
CA VAL A 176 10.79 7.37 -9.91
C VAL A 176 12.20 7.80 -10.36
N PRO A 177 12.66 9.02 -10.03
CA PRO A 177 14.02 9.45 -10.34
C PRO A 177 15.07 8.51 -9.73
N ILE A 178 16.12 8.17 -10.50
CA ILE A 178 17.15 7.22 -10.04
C ILE A 178 17.79 7.62 -8.71
N GLN A 179 17.89 8.93 -8.43
CA GLN A 179 18.50 9.43 -7.20
C GLN A 179 17.73 8.96 -5.96
N ALA A 180 16.40 9.07 -5.99
CA ALA A 180 15.55 8.58 -4.91
C ALA A 180 15.60 7.05 -4.79
N VAL A 181 15.79 6.35 -5.92
CA VAL A 181 15.98 4.89 -5.92
C VAL A 181 17.29 4.49 -5.25
N TYR A 182 18.40 5.16 -5.58
CA TYR A 182 19.68 4.89 -4.94
C TYR A 182 19.70 5.24 -3.47
N ASP A 183 19.08 6.37 -3.06
CA ASP A 183 18.93 6.69 -1.64
C ASP A 183 18.09 5.62 -0.93
N LEU A 184 16.98 5.18 -1.53
CA LEU A 184 16.14 4.11 -0.95
C LEU A 184 16.92 2.81 -0.78
N VAL A 185 17.55 2.31 -1.85
CA VAL A 185 18.31 1.06 -1.81
C VAL A 185 19.50 1.21 -0.88
N GLY A 186 20.16 2.36 -0.88
CA GLY A 186 21.28 2.61 0.01
C GLY A 186 20.89 2.55 1.48
N ASN A 187 19.73 3.11 1.83
CA ASN A 187 19.14 2.95 3.16
C ASN A 187 18.77 1.48 3.47
N LEU A 188 18.13 0.77 2.52
CA LEU A 188 17.78 -0.65 2.68
C LEU A 188 19.00 -1.54 2.97
N TYR A 189 20.10 -1.31 2.25
CA TYR A 189 21.34 -2.08 2.37
C TYR A 189 22.35 -1.46 3.35
N SER A 190 21.98 -0.36 4.02
CA SER A 190 22.83 0.39 4.94
C SER A 190 24.19 0.80 4.35
N VAL A 191 24.22 1.18 3.07
CA VAL A 191 25.42 1.70 2.41
C VAL A 191 25.42 3.23 2.39
N GLN A 192 26.61 3.83 2.41
CA GLN A 192 26.78 5.29 2.38
C GLN A 192 26.83 5.82 0.95
N VAL A 193 27.35 5.03 0.00
CA VAL A 193 27.50 5.44 -1.40
C VAL A 193 26.85 4.37 -2.30
N PRO A 194 26.15 4.75 -3.38
CA PRO A 194 25.53 3.79 -4.29
C PRO A 194 26.51 2.77 -4.91
N THR A 195 27.80 3.12 -5.02
CA THR A 195 28.87 2.24 -5.50
C THR A 195 29.18 1.09 -4.56
N ASP A 196 28.81 1.21 -3.29
CA ASP A 196 29.07 0.20 -2.27
C ASP A 196 27.97 -0.88 -2.25
N LEU A 197 26.95 -0.75 -3.09
CA LEU A 197 25.92 -1.77 -3.26
C LEU A 197 26.53 -3.06 -3.80
N ASP A 198 26.11 -4.19 -3.24
CA ASP A 198 26.56 -5.50 -3.70
C ASP A 198 26.33 -5.68 -5.22
N ALA A 199 27.32 -6.26 -5.89
CA ALA A 199 27.32 -6.41 -7.35
C ALA A 199 26.06 -7.10 -7.93
N PRO A 200 25.38 -8.06 -7.27
CA PRO A 200 24.11 -8.61 -7.73
C PRO A 200 22.96 -7.59 -7.74
N ILE A 201 22.75 -6.84 -6.65
CA ILE A 201 21.65 -5.86 -6.56
C ILE A 201 21.91 -4.65 -7.47
N ALA A 202 23.16 -4.18 -7.56
CA ALA A 202 23.54 -3.12 -8.47
C ALA A 202 23.24 -3.48 -9.94
N ARG A 203 23.53 -4.72 -10.36
CA ARG A 203 23.21 -5.21 -11.71
C ARG A 203 21.71 -5.31 -11.97
N ARG A 204 20.93 -5.82 -11.00
CA ARG A 204 19.46 -5.91 -11.12
C ARG A 204 18.82 -4.53 -11.22
N LEU A 205 19.27 -3.58 -10.41
CA LEU A 205 18.82 -2.18 -10.49
C LEU A 205 19.16 -1.55 -11.84
N ALA A 206 20.39 -1.73 -12.34
CA ALA A 206 20.79 -1.21 -13.64
C ALA A 206 19.90 -1.72 -14.79
N SER A 207 19.40 -2.96 -14.70
CA SER A 207 18.54 -3.56 -15.73
C SER A 207 17.14 -2.96 -15.84
N ILE A 208 16.69 -2.23 -14.82
CA ILE A 208 15.36 -1.61 -14.77
C ILE A 208 15.42 -0.08 -14.93
N VAL A 209 16.61 0.49 -15.13
CA VAL A 209 16.78 1.91 -15.41
C VAL A 209 16.42 2.21 -16.86
N THR A 210 15.61 3.24 -17.04
CA THR A 210 15.19 3.73 -18.35
C THR A 210 15.55 5.22 -18.51
N PRO A 211 15.98 5.66 -19.70
CA PRO A 211 16.24 7.07 -19.94
C PRO A 211 14.93 7.88 -20.00
N SER A 212 14.93 9.09 -19.43
CA SER A 212 13.83 10.06 -19.59
C SER A 212 14.37 11.46 -19.87
N SER A 213 13.50 12.38 -20.31
CA SER A 213 13.86 13.78 -20.59
C SER A 213 14.36 14.53 -19.36
N ALA A 214 13.98 14.10 -18.15
CA ALA A 214 14.42 14.67 -16.88
C ALA A 214 15.59 13.89 -16.23
N GLY A 215 16.17 12.93 -16.96
CA GLY A 215 17.21 12.03 -16.46
C GLY A 215 16.75 10.57 -16.34
N PRO A 216 17.62 9.65 -15.91
CA PRO A 216 17.28 8.24 -15.73
C PRO A 216 16.21 8.03 -14.65
N VAL A 217 15.26 7.16 -14.93
CA VAL A 217 14.14 6.81 -14.05
C VAL A 217 13.94 5.31 -13.98
N VAL A 218 13.24 4.87 -12.94
CA VAL A 218 12.81 3.49 -12.75
C VAL A 218 11.29 3.48 -12.60
N ASP A 219 10.63 2.50 -13.22
CA ASP A 219 9.21 2.30 -12.97
C ASP A 219 8.96 1.81 -11.54
N LEU A 220 8.00 2.44 -10.85
CA LEU A 220 7.67 2.13 -9.47
C LEU A 220 7.18 0.68 -9.29
N ASP A 221 6.31 0.18 -10.18
CA ASP A 221 5.76 -1.18 -10.04
C ASP A 221 6.89 -2.22 -10.17
N VAL A 222 7.81 -2.02 -11.13
CA VAL A 222 9.01 -2.87 -11.31
C VAL A 222 9.98 -2.77 -10.13
N LEU A 223 10.24 -1.57 -9.62
CA LEU A 223 11.11 -1.38 -8.45
C LEU A 223 10.55 -2.11 -7.23
N LEU A 224 9.26 -1.97 -6.96
CA LEU A 224 8.61 -2.61 -5.82
C LEU A 224 8.73 -4.14 -5.93
N LEU A 225 8.45 -4.72 -7.10
CA LEU A 225 8.61 -6.16 -7.35
C LEU A 225 10.05 -6.64 -7.11
N LEU A 226 11.05 -5.89 -7.58
CA LEU A 226 12.45 -6.22 -7.34
C LEU A 226 12.73 -6.29 -5.82
N LEU A 227 12.42 -5.23 -5.07
CA LEU A 227 12.74 -5.15 -3.64
C LEU A 227 11.99 -6.19 -2.81
N ILE A 228 10.73 -6.45 -3.17
CA ILE A 228 9.90 -7.53 -2.62
C ILE A 228 10.56 -8.89 -2.84
N THR A 229 11.06 -9.14 -4.04
CA THR A 229 11.75 -10.39 -4.36
C THR A 229 13.05 -10.54 -3.57
N GLU A 230 13.84 -9.48 -3.44
CA GLU A 230 15.05 -9.47 -2.60
C GLU A 230 14.72 -9.74 -1.13
N PHE A 231 13.66 -9.13 -0.60
CA PHE A 231 13.20 -9.34 0.77
C PHE A 231 12.80 -10.80 1.01
N ASN A 232 11.98 -11.37 0.12
CA ASN A 232 11.50 -12.74 0.26
C ASN A 232 12.55 -13.82 0.07
N THR A 233 13.57 -13.54 -0.73
CA THR A 233 14.69 -14.46 -0.93
C THR A 233 15.79 -14.29 0.12
N GLU A 234 15.53 -13.50 1.17
CA GLU A 234 16.47 -13.15 2.23
C GLU A 234 17.78 -12.52 1.73
N GLN A 235 17.75 -11.91 0.54
CA GLN A 235 18.88 -11.16 -0.04
C GLN A 235 18.91 -9.71 0.44
N CYS A 236 17.79 -9.21 0.97
CA CYS A 236 17.76 -7.94 1.68
C CYS A 236 18.24 -8.15 3.14
N PRO A 237 19.06 -7.23 3.71
CA PRO A 237 19.41 -7.30 5.12
C PRO A 237 18.18 -7.33 6.02
N ARG A 238 18.15 -8.26 6.99
CA ARG A 238 17.02 -8.43 7.94
C ARG A 238 16.75 -7.17 8.78
N SER A 239 17.71 -6.26 8.87
CA SER A 239 17.66 -4.98 9.58
C SER A 239 17.74 -3.79 8.61
N ALA A 240 16.97 -3.83 7.52
CA ALA A 240 16.93 -2.73 6.57
C ALA A 240 16.56 -1.41 7.28
N LEU A 241 17.38 -0.38 7.08
CA LEU A 241 17.09 0.96 7.57
C LEU A 241 16.05 1.56 6.61
N LEU A 242 14.77 1.34 6.88
CA LEU A 242 13.68 1.96 6.12
C LEU A 242 13.46 3.44 6.50
N PHE A 243 14.39 4.02 7.27
CA PHE A 243 14.41 5.44 7.57
C PHE A 243 15.14 6.19 6.45
N PRO A 244 14.48 7.13 5.80
CA PRO A 244 15.02 7.81 4.64
C PRO A 244 16.15 8.76 5.08
N ARG A 245 17.39 8.44 4.69
CA ARG A 245 18.50 9.39 4.66
C ARG A 245 18.84 9.67 3.20
N ARG A 246 18.98 10.94 2.83
CA ARG A 246 19.57 11.28 1.53
C ARG A 246 21.05 10.97 1.62
N LEU A 247 21.55 10.14 0.71
CA LEU A 247 22.96 9.77 0.66
C LEU A 247 23.76 10.73 -0.23
N THR A 248 23.06 11.46 -1.09
CA THR A 248 23.62 12.59 -1.84
C THR A 248 22.96 13.89 -1.39
N ASP A 249 23.75 14.77 -0.80
CA ASP A 249 23.47 16.21 -0.75
C ASP A 249 24.40 16.92 -1.74
#